data_AF-A0A7Y7Y4H7-F1
#
_entry.id   AF-A0A7Y7Y4H7-F1
#
_cell.length_a   1.000
_cell.length_b   1.000
_cell.length_c   1.000
_cell.angle_alpha   90.00
_cell.angle_beta   90.00
_cell.angle_gamma   90.00
#
_symmetry.space_group_name_H-M   'P 1'
#
loop_
_entity.id
_entity.type
_entity.pdbx_description
1 polymer ?
#
loop_
_entity_poly.entity_id
_entity_poly.type
_entity_poly.pdbx_seq_one_letter_code
_entity_poly.pdbx_strand_id
1 'polypeptide(L)'
;MSNRYHDPDVSEALLLTCSALREVGFDEVADLFREALFDRQLVDPALEALQMLVKNASNADDGQFANETAYRLYQRLNRQGLSAQKPQHQGSTP
;
A
#
# COMPACT_ATOMS: atom_id res chain seq x y z
N MET A 1 7.95 -18.36 0.79
CA MET A 1 7.88 -16.90 0.52
C MET A 1 7.26 -16.69 -0.85
N SER A 2 6.25 -15.83 -0.95
CA SER A 2 5.57 -15.55 -2.23
C SER A 2 6.51 -14.81 -3.18
N ASN A 3 6.89 -15.44 -4.29
CA ASN A 3 7.83 -14.91 -5.29
C ASN A 3 7.26 -13.73 -6.13
N ARG A 4 6.09 -13.22 -5.74
CA ARG A 4 5.30 -12.19 -6.45
C ARG A 4 5.82 -10.76 -6.29
N TYR A 5 6.69 -10.52 -5.31
CA TYR A 5 7.21 -9.19 -4.98
C TYR A 5 8.67 -8.95 -5.42
N HIS A 6 9.30 -9.95 -6.06
CA HIS A 6 10.67 -9.84 -6.58
C HIS A 6 10.73 -9.26 -8.00
N ASP A 7 9.59 -8.85 -8.56
CA ASP A 7 9.54 -8.25 -9.88
C ASP A 7 10.03 -6.77 -9.84
N PRO A 8 10.86 -6.33 -10.80
CA PRO A 8 11.30 -4.93 -10.88
C PRO A 8 10.12 -3.93 -10.93
N ASP A 9 8.99 -4.29 -11.54
CA ASP A 9 7.80 -3.43 -11.61
C ASP A 9 7.21 -3.15 -10.21
N VAL A 10 7.38 -4.09 -9.28
CA VAL A 10 6.97 -3.91 -7.87
C VAL A 10 7.87 -2.92 -7.16
N SER A 11 9.18 -2.94 -7.46
CA SER A 11 10.13 -2.00 -6.86
C SER A 11 9.84 -0.56 -7.29
N GLU A 12 9.53 -0.37 -8.58
CA GLU A 12 9.11 0.93 -9.10
C GLU A 12 7.81 1.39 -8.45
N ALA A 13 6.80 0.52 -8.36
CA ALA A 13 5.52 0.85 -7.74
C ALA A 13 5.67 1.27 -6.27
N LEU A 14 6.52 0.58 -5.51
CA LEU A 14 6.81 0.90 -4.11
C LEU A 14 7.56 2.25 -3.99
N LEU A 15 8.55 2.52 -4.84
CA LEU A 15 9.29 3.80 -4.86
C LEU A 15 8.39 4.99 -5.18
N LEU A 16 7.55 4.86 -6.22
CA LEU A 16 6.60 5.89 -6.63
C LEU A 16 5.58 6.18 -5.52
N THR A 17 5.10 5.13 -4.85
CA THR A 17 4.12 5.26 -3.77
C THR A 17 4.76 5.90 -2.53
N CYS A 18 5.97 5.49 -2.16
CA CYS A 18 6.76 6.13 -1.11
C CYS A 18 6.94 7.63 -1.37
N SER A 19 7.36 8.00 -2.58
CA SER A 19 7.63 9.40 -2.94
C SER A 19 6.36 10.25 -2.89
N ALA A 20 5.26 9.76 -3.46
CA ALA A 20 4.00 10.48 -3.50
C ALA A 20 3.37 10.64 -2.10
N LEU A 21 3.47 9.63 -1.24
CA LEU A 21 3.01 9.73 0.15
C LEU A 21 3.83 10.74 0.96
N ARG A 22 5.16 10.81 0.72
CA ARG A 22 6.06 11.79 1.32
C ARG A 22 5.67 13.22 0.96
N GLU A 23 5.35 13.45 -0.30
CA GLU A 23 5.01 14.77 -0.83
C GLU A 23 3.74 15.34 -0.19
N VAL A 24 2.79 14.48 0.17
CA VAL A 24 1.52 14.88 0.79
C VAL A 24 1.51 14.77 2.32
N GLY A 25 2.65 14.45 2.95
CA GLY A 25 2.81 14.44 4.41
C GLY A 25 2.39 13.14 5.10
N PHE A 26 2.20 12.03 4.38
CA PHE A 26 1.96 10.71 4.97
C PHE A 26 3.27 9.95 5.23
N ASP A 27 4.15 10.57 6.00
CA ASP A 27 5.53 10.10 6.23
C ASP A 27 5.58 8.68 6.81
N GLU A 28 4.71 8.36 7.78
CA GLU A 28 4.69 7.06 8.45
C GLU A 28 4.36 5.92 7.47
N VAL A 29 3.38 6.13 6.58
CA VAL A 29 3.03 5.14 5.56
C VAL A 29 4.13 5.09 4.50
N ALA A 30 4.68 6.23 4.11
CA ALA A 30 5.79 6.30 3.15
C ALA A 30 7.03 5.51 3.64
N ASP A 31 7.31 5.51 4.94
CA ASP A 31 8.42 4.74 5.53
C ASP A 31 8.23 3.23 5.40
N LEU A 32 7.00 2.74 5.57
CA LEU A 32 6.70 1.32 5.34
C LEU A 32 6.97 0.92 3.88
N PHE A 33 6.61 1.78 2.91
CA PHE A 33 6.93 1.53 1.50
C PHE A 33 8.43 1.57 1.21
N ARG A 34 9.18 2.46 1.88
CA ARG A 34 10.65 2.50 1.79
C ARG A 34 11.27 1.22 2.33
N GLU A 35 10.83 0.74 3.48
CA GLU A 35 11.32 -0.49 4.09
C GLU A 35 10.99 -1.71 3.23
N ALA A 36 9.81 -1.73 2.60
CA ALA A 36 9.37 -2.78 1.69
C ALA A 36 10.20 -2.93 0.40
N LEU A 37 11.04 -1.94 0.08
CA LEU A 37 12.04 -2.04 -1.01
C LEU A 37 13.18 -2.99 -0.66
N PHE A 38 13.56 -3.03 0.61
CA PHE A 38 14.68 -3.82 1.12
C PHE A 38 14.20 -5.13 1.74
N ASP A 39 13.02 -5.12 2.37
CA ASP A 39 12.39 -6.31 2.94
C ASP A 39 11.02 -6.57 2.30
N ARG A 40 10.97 -7.57 1.42
CA ARG A 40 9.74 -7.94 0.70
C ARG A 40 8.65 -8.51 1.61
N GLN A 41 8.96 -8.88 2.85
CA GLN A 41 7.95 -9.32 3.81
C GLN A 41 7.07 -8.14 4.29
N LEU A 42 7.54 -6.90 4.13
CA LEU A 42 6.84 -5.69 4.53
C LEU A 42 5.90 -5.12 3.46
N VAL A 43 5.86 -5.72 2.26
CA VAL A 43 4.98 -5.26 1.18
C VAL A 43 3.50 -5.39 1.56
N ASP A 44 3.08 -6.54 2.08
CA ASP A 44 1.69 -6.74 2.53
C ASP A 44 1.32 -5.73 3.66
N PRO A 45 2.12 -5.58 4.75
CA PRO A 45 1.91 -4.55 5.77
C PRO A 45 1.83 -3.10 5.24
N ALA A 46 2.68 -2.73 4.29
CA ALA A 46 2.67 -1.39 3.69
C ALA A 46 1.36 -1.14 2.90
N LEU A 47 0.89 -2.15 2.15
CA LEU A 47 -0.38 -2.10 1.44
C LEU A 47 -1.58 -2.03 2.39
N GLU A 48 -1.54 -2.73 3.52
CA GLU A 48 -2.55 -2.64 4.58
C GLU A 48 -2.61 -1.24 5.21
N ALA A 49 -1.45 -0.66 5.52
CA ALA A 49 -1.35 0.69 6.05
C ALA A 49 -1.92 1.73 5.08
N LEU A 50 -1.62 1.63 3.78
CA LEU A 50 -2.22 2.49 2.75
C LEU A 50 -3.74 2.30 2.66
N GLN A 51 -4.24 1.08 2.74
CA GLN A 51 -5.68 0.82 2.74
C GLN A 51 -6.37 1.46 3.96
N MET A 52 -5.78 1.34 5.16
CA MET A 52 -6.31 1.97 6.37
C MET A 52 -6.28 3.49 6.28
N LEU A 53 -5.18 4.05 5.76
CA LEU A 53 -5.05 5.49 5.54
C LEU A 53 -6.20 6.02 4.68
N VAL A 54 -6.47 5.38 3.53
CA VAL A 54 -7.56 5.76 2.63
C VAL A 54 -8.94 5.65 3.29
N LYS A 55 -9.17 4.62 4.10
CA LYS A 55 -10.42 4.45 4.86
C LYS A 55 -10.61 5.56 5.90
N ASN A 56 -9.55 5.94 6.60
CA ASN A 56 -9.61 6.99 7.63
C ASN A 56 -9.72 8.39 7.02
N ALA A 57 -9.02 8.64 5.91
CA ALA A 57 -9.10 9.85 5.12
C ALA A 57 -10.51 10.13 4.60
N SER A 58 -11.30 9.09 4.31
CA SER A 58 -12.70 9.25 3.88
C SER A 58 -13.62 9.82 4.99
N ASN A 59 -13.16 9.82 6.24
CA ASN A 59 -13.92 10.32 7.40
C ASN A 59 -13.39 11.67 7.92
N ALA A 60 -12.34 12.24 7.32
CA ALA A 60 -11.71 13.49 7.75
C ALA A 60 -11.88 14.58 6.67
N ASP A 61 -12.28 15.79 7.07
CA ASP A 61 -12.46 16.95 6.18
C ASP A 61 -11.14 17.66 5.85
N ASP A 62 -10.08 17.36 6.61
CA ASP A 62 -8.76 17.95 6.42
C ASP A 62 -7.97 17.23 5.31
N GLY A 63 -7.42 18.00 4.37
CA GLY A 63 -6.41 17.51 3.41
C GLY A 63 -6.96 16.77 2.19
N GLN A 64 -8.01 17.29 1.54
CA GLN A 64 -8.64 16.70 0.35
C GLN A 64 -7.64 16.26 -0.74
N PHE A 65 -6.58 17.04 -0.98
CA PHE A 65 -5.52 16.69 -1.94
C PHE A 65 -4.67 15.49 -1.50
N ALA A 66 -4.30 15.42 -0.23
CA ALA A 66 -3.54 14.29 0.32
C ALA A 66 -4.40 13.01 0.26
N ASN A 67 -5.66 13.11 0.67
CA ASN A 67 -6.62 12.01 0.67
C ASN A 67 -6.87 11.47 -0.76
N GLU A 68 -7.02 12.37 -1.73
CA GLU A 68 -7.14 11.97 -3.14
C GLU A 68 -5.89 11.27 -3.65
N THR A 69 -4.70 11.78 -3.29
CA THR A 69 -3.42 11.18 -3.67
C THR A 69 -3.30 9.76 -3.13
N ALA A 70 -3.56 9.55 -1.83
CA ALA A 70 -3.55 8.22 -1.21
C ALA A 70 -4.55 7.26 -1.89
N TYR A 71 -5.77 7.73 -2.20
CA TYR A 71 -6.79 6.92 -2.87
C TYR A 71 -6.35 6.50 -4.29
N ARG A 72 -5.79 7.43 -5.07
CA ARG A 72 -5.30 7.15 -6.43
C ARG A 72 -4.14 6.15 -6.43
N LEU A 73 -3.22 6.26 -5.47
CA LEU A 73 -2.12 5.30 -5.29
C LEU A 73 -2.66 3.91 -4.95
N TYR A 74 -3.61 3.82 -4.02
CA TYR A 74 -4.25 2.56 -3.65
C TYR A 74 -4.95 1.88 -4.84
N GLN A 75 -5.70 2.64 -5.64
CA GLN A 75 -6.33 2.12 -6.85
C GLN A 75 -5.30 1.64 -7.89
N ARG A 76 -4.21 2.39 -8.07
CA ARG A 76 -3.14 2.03 -9.01
C ARG A 76 -2.50 0.70 -8.63
N LEU A 77 -2.13 0.52 -7.36
CA LEU A 77 -1.52 -0.71 -6.86
C LEU A 77 -2.46 -1.92 -7.00
N ASN A 78 -3.75 -1.74 -6.69
CA ASN A 78 -4.75 -2.79 -6.90
C ASN A 78 -4.86 -3.22 -8.37
N ARG A 79 -4.79 -2.28 -9.32
CA ARG A 79 -4.79 -2.59 -10.77
C ARG A 79 -3.55 -3.35 -11.22
N GLN A 80 -2.44 -3.24 -10.49
CA GLN A 80 -1.20 -3.98 -10.71
C GLN A 80 -1.18 -5.34 -9.98
N GLY A 81 -2.28 -5.73 -9.32
CA GLY A 81 -2.34 -6.96 -8.53
C GLY A 81 -1.64 -6.87 -7.16
N LEU A 82 -1.17 -5.68 -6.79
CA LEU A 82 -0.56 -5.37 -5.49
C LEU A 82 -1.67 -4.91 -4.54
N SER A 83 -2.32 -5.89 -3.92
CA SER A 83 -3.31 -5.65 -2.87
C SER A 83 -2.96 -6.44 -1.61
N ALA A 84 -3.23 -5.85 -0.45
CA ALA A 84 -3.20 -6.57 0.82
C ALA A 84 -4.17 -7.75 0.72
N GLN A 85 -3.65 -8.98 0.79
CA GLN A 85 -4.53 -10.15 0.78
C GLN A 85 -5.40 -10.12 2.04
N LYS A 86 -6.72 -10.26 1.88
CA LYS A 86 -7.53 -10.78 2.99
C LYS A 86 -6.99 -12.17 3.33
N PRO A 87 -6.79 -12.51 4.62
CA PRO A 87 -6.46 -13.87 4.98
C PRO A 87 -7.54 -14.78 4.39
N GLN A 88 -7.14 -15.69 3.50
CA GLN A 88 -8.03 -16.74 3.04
C GLN A 88 -8.38 -17.60 4.26
N HIS A 89 -9.58 -17.43 4.79
CA HIS A 89 -10.18 -18.41 5.66
C HIS A 89 -10.40 -19.68 4.81
N GLN A 90 -9.42 -20.59 4.80
CA GLN A 90 -9.67 -21.99 4.50
C GLN A 90 -10.51 -22.54 5.66
N GLY A 91 -11.82 -22.32 5.59
CA GLY A 91 -12.80 -22.95 6.43
C GLY A 91 -13.19 -24.30 5.84
N SER A 92 -12.51 -25.34 6.33
CA SER A 92 -12.99 -26.69 6.62
C SER A 92 -14.12 -27.29 5.76
N THR A 93 -13.75 -28.27 4.94
CA THR A 93 -14.62 -29.39 4.55
C THR A 93 -15.04 -30.21 5.78
N PRO A 94 -16.30 -30.65 5.85
CA PRO A 94 -16.64 -32.01 6.18
C PRO A 94 -16.77 -32.89 4.93
#